data_AF-A0A7S4KVS9-F1
#
_entry.id   AF-A0A7S4KVS9-F1
#
_cell.length_a   1.000
_cell.length_b   1.000
_cell.length_c   1.000
_cell.angle_alpha   90.00
_cell.angle_beta   90.00
_cell.angle_gamma   90.00
#
_symmetry.space_group_name_H-M   'P 1'
#
loop_
_entity.id
_entity.type
_entity.pdbx_description
1 polymer ?
#
loop_
_entity_poly.entity_id
_entity_poly.type
_entity_poly.pdbx_seq_one_letter_code
_entity_poly.pdbx_strand_id
1 'polypeptide(L)'
;MYVGFGSIVLPDVKEKTAVLYKTLEKIPELRMVISRGWSGIGDIEPGEYPVWVTSRAYVIGSCPHSWLFRHVTMVCHHGGAGTTSTGLRHGRPTIVVPFFGDQPFWGETVFQKGVGAFPIPQKEFKPELFEKAIRYCMAEEIKIKADAMGTLLKSEKSQKQAVDAFHKYLPLDSKGRLVRQCYQYESSLPVHNKLKNPFTDRSTGRLSLPPPLPSPPPPPKGWVYDKEWEVDTEWEEFVGKKKAERGKGGV
;
A
#
# COMPACT_ATOMS: atom_id res chain seq x y z
N MET A 1 6.78 6.55 -19.17
CA MET A 1 6.15 5.67 -18.15
C MET A 1 7.13 5.39 -17.03
N TYR A 2 6.63 5.05 -15.84
CA TYR A 2 7.44 4.48 -14.77
C TYR A 2 7.37 2.95 -14.82
N VAL A 3 8.48 2.27 -14.52
CA VAL A 3 8.55 0.83 -14.29
C VAL A 3 9.33 0.56 -13.01
N GLY A 4 8.77 -0.22 -12.08
CA GLY A 4 9.53 -0.62 -10.90
C GLY A 4 8.83 -1.68 -10.05
N PHE A 5 9.61 -2.66 -9.60
CA PHE A 5 9.12 -3.80 -8.82
C PHE A 5 9.41 -3.68 -7.31
N GLY A 6 9.89 -2.53 -6.85
CA GLY A 6 10.04 -2.22 -5.43
C GLY A 6 11.04 -3.15 -4.71
N SER A 7 10.66 -3.59 -3.50
CA SER A 7 11.46 -4.44 -2.63
C SER A 7 11.39 -5.94 -2.97
N ILE A 8 10.86 -6.29 -4.14
CA ILE A 8 10.82 -7.68 -4.60
C ILE A 8 12.21 -8.09 -5.07
N VAL A 9 12.71 -9.22 -4.56
CA VAL A 9 13.89 -9.91 -5.10
C VAL A 9 13.45 -10.71 -6.32
N LEU A 10 13.91 -10.31 -7.50
CA LEU A 10 13.56 -10.90 -8.78
C LEU A 10 14.54 -12.04 -9.07
N PRO A 11 14.08 -13.27 -9.35
CA PRO A 11 14.98 -14.37 -9.73
C PRO A 11 15.70 -14.08 -11.06
N ASP A 12 14.98 -13.55 -12.06
CA ASP A 12 15.51 -13.35 -13.42
C ASP A 12 15.62 -11.86 -13.79
N VAL A 13 16.52 -11.13 -13.12
CA VAL A 13 16.71 -9.69 -13.34
C VAL A 13 17.07 -9.39 -14.80
N LYS A 14 18.03 -10.14 -15.37
CA LYS A 14 18.48 -9.95 -16.76
C LYS A 14 17.35 -10.15 -17.76
N GLU A 15 16.54 -11.20 -17.60
CA GLU A 15 15.40 -11.46 -18.47
C GLU A 15 14.37 -10.31 -18.40
N LYS A 16 14.05 -9.86 -17.19
CA LYS A 16 13.09 -8.76 -16.98
C LYS A 16 13.64 -7.43 -17.51
N THR A 17 14.93 -7.14 -17.34
CA THR A 17 15.58 -5.99 -17.98
C THR A 17 15.47 -6.08 -19.50
N ALA A 18 15.76 -7.25 -20.09
CA ALA A 18 15.67 -7.45 -21.53
C ALA A 18 14.26 -7.22 -22.07
N VAL A 19 13.22 -7.57 -21.30
CA VAL A 19 11.82 -7.27 -21.65
C VAL A 19 11.60 -5.77 -21.81
N LEU A 20 12.12 -4.94 -20.89
CA LEU A 20 11.94 -3.48 -20.94
C LEU A 20 12.59 -2.86 -22.19
N TYR A 21 13.84 -3.23 -22.48
CA TYR A 21 14.57 -2.68 -23.63
C TYR A 21 14.01 -3.20 -24.97
N LYS A 22 13.64 -4.49 -25.07
CA LYS A 22 12.96 -5.02 -26.26
C LYS A 22 11.57 -4.38 -26.49
N THR A 23 10.87 -4.00 -25.42
CA THR A 23 9.62 -3.23 -25.56
C THR A 23 9.87 -1.80 -26.01
N LEU A 24 10.96 -1.16 -25.57
CA LEU A 24 11.37 0.15 -26.11
C LEU A 24 11.70 0.08 -27.61
N GLU A 25 12.31 -1.00 -28.09
CA GLU A 25 12.51 -1.21 -29.53
C GLU A 25 11.20 -1.25 -30.32
N LYS A 26 10.16 -1.88 -29.75
CA LYS A 26 8.84 -2.07 -30.39
C LYS A 26 7.96 -0.81 -30.37
N ILE A 27 8.18 0.12 -29.43
CA ILE A 27 7.38 1.34 -29.27
C ILE A 27 8.30 2.58 -29.33
N PRO A 28 8.54 3.18 -30.51
CA PRO A 28 9.48 4.29 -30.69
C PRO A 28 9.20 5.53 -29.82
N GLU A 29 7.92 5.86 -29.62
CA GLU A 29 7.47 7.03 -28.84
C GLU A 29 7.55 6.83 -27.32
N LEU A 30 7.81 5.59 -26.87
CA LEU A 30 7.85 5.27 -25.45
C LEU A 30 9.18 5.69 -24.83
N ARG A 31 9.08 6.31 -23.64
CA ARG A 31 10.21 6.57 -22.73
C ARG A 31 9.92 5.92 -21.38
N MET A 32 10.92 5.32 -20.76
CA MET A 32 10.81 4.62 -19.49
C MET A 32 11.71 5.24 -18.43
N VAL A 33 11.15 5.49 -17.25
CA VAL A 33 11.91 5.68 -16.01
C VAL A 33 11.90 4.33 -15.29
N ILE A 34 13.06 3.71 -15.14
CA ILE A 34 13.20 2.36 -14.59
C ILE A 34 13.76 2.47 -13.17
N SER A 35 12.99 2.08 -12.17
CA SER A 35 13.45 2.02 -10.78
C SER A 35 14.14 0.68 -10.52
N ARG A 36 15.42 0.74 -10.12
CA ARG A 36 16.24 -0.45 -9.83
C ARG A 36 15.60 -1.37 -8.80
N GLY A 37 14.95 -0.79 -7.79
CA GLY A 37 14.48 -1.52 -6.63
C GLY A 37 15.61 -2.29 -5.94
N TRP A 38 15.27 -3.32 -5.17
CA TRP A 38 16.28 -4.18 -4.52
C TRP A 38 16.97 -5.15 -5.48
N SER A 39 16.41 -5.32 -6.67
CA SER A 39 16.87 -6.31 -7.65
C SER A 39 17.82 -5.76 -8.71
N GLY A 40 18.08 -4.45 -8.73
CA GLY A 40 18.98 -3.86 -9.73
C GLY A 40 18.46 -3.96 -11.17
N ILE A 41 17.14 -3.88 -11.39
CA ILE A 41 16.60 -3.94 -12.75
C ILE A 41 16.97 -2.69 -13.57
N GLY A 42 17.24 -2.87 -14.86
CA GLY A 42 17.51 -1.78 -15.80
C GLY A 42 18.98 -1.56 -16.16
N ASP A 43 19.91 -2.16 -15.41
CA ASP A 43 21.33 -2.12 -15.74
C ASP A 43 21.62 -3.01 -16.97
N ILE A 44 22.36 -2.47 -17.93
CA ILE A 44 22.73 -3.09 -19.21
C ILE A 44 24.22 -2.88 -19.49
N GLU A 45 24.82 -3.74 -20.29
CA GLU A 45 26.21 -3.59 -20.72
C GLU A 45 26.33 -2.55 -21.85
N PRO A 46 27.46 -1.82 -21.94
CA PRO A 46 27.72 -0.92 -23.05
C PRO A 46 27.61 -1.63 -24.42
N GLY A 47 26.79 -1.10 -25.31
CA GLY A 47 26.58 -1.65 -26.65
C GLY A 47 25.60 -2.84 -26.72
N GLU A 48 25.01 -3.27 -25.60
CA GLU A 48 24.01 -4.36 -25.59
C GLU A 48 22.75 -4.00 -26.41
N TYR A 49 22.37 -2.73 -26.40
CA TYR A 49 21.24 -2.19 -27.17
C TYR A 49 21.63 -0.94 -27.97
N PRO A 50 20.98 -0.67 -29.11
CA PRO A 50 21.23 0.54 -29.89
C PRO A 50 20.98 1.84 -29.11
N VAL A 51 21.74 2.89 -29.40
CA VAL A 51 21.65 4.21 -28.71
C VAL A 51 20.23 4.81 -28.79
N TRP A 52 19.51 4.61 -29.89
CA TRP A 52 18.14 5.11 -30.05
C TRP A 52 17.14 4.40 -29.11
N VAL A 53 17.48 3.24 -28.55
CA VAL A 53 16.71 2.54 -27.50
C VAL A 53 17.13 3.05 -26.13
N THR A 54 18.43 3.02 -25.84
CA THR A 54 18.97 3.34 -24.51
C THR A 54 18.76 4.80 -24.11
N SER A 55 18.78 5.73 -25.06
CA SER A 55 18.45 7.16 -24.84
C SER A 55 17.03 7.42 -24.33
N ARG A 56 16.13 6.42 -24.40
CA ARG A 56 14.75 6.50 -23.92
C ARG A 56 14.50 5.76 -22.61
N ALA A 57 15.54 5.14 -22.04
CA ALA A 57 15.52 4.54 -20.72
C ALA A 57 16.31 5.41 -19.73
N TYR A 58 15.69 5.78 -18.62
CA TYR A 58 16.36 6.50 -17.53
C TYR A 58 16.28 5.68 -16.25
N VAL A 59 17.41 5.09 -15.84
CA VAL A 59 17.48 4.20 -14.69
C VAL A 59 17.74 5.00 -13.42
N ILE A 60 16.87 4.85 -12.43
CA ILE A 60 16.91 5.58 -11.16
C ILE A 60 17.02 4.64 -9.97
N GLY A 61 17.56 5.17 -8.86
CA GLY A 61 17.46 4.54 -7.55
C GLY A 61 16.14 4.89 -6.85
N SER A 62 16.19 5.03 -5.52
CA SER A 62 15.02 5.43 -4.73
C SER A 62 14.52 6.83 -5.14
N CYS A 63 13.22 6.97 -5.33
CA CYS A 63 12.56 8.24 -5.65
C CYS A 63 11.14 8.25 -5.06
N PRO A 64 10.67 9.35 -4.45
CA PRO A 64 9.31 9.43 -3.93
C PRO A 64 8.25 9.26 -5.04
N HIS A 65 7.49 8.16 -5.02
CA HIS A 65 6.46 7.88 -6.03
C HIS A 65 5.39 8.97 -6.11
N SER A 66 5.01 9.58 -4.98
CA SER A 66 4.02 10.67 -4.93
C SER A 66 4.46 11.95 -5.65
N TRP A 67 5.78 12.14 -5.80
CA TRP A 67 6.35 13.20 -6.63
C TRP A 67 6.48 12.71 -8.08
N LEU A 68 7.16 11.58 -8.28
CA LEU A 68 7.48 11.07 -9.62
C LEU A 68 6.24 10.79 -10.48
N PHE A 69 5.17 10.24 -9.89
CA PHE A 69 3.99 9.83 -10.66
C PHE A 69 3.19 11.00 -11.23
N ARG A 70 3.46 12.24 -10.79
CA ARG A 70 2.92 13.46 -11.42
C ARG A 70 3.53 13.73 -12.79
N HIS A 71 4.72 13.19 -13.04
CA HIS A 71 5.54 13.46 -14.22
C HIS A 71 5.57 12.31 -15.22
N VAL A 72 4.77 11.26 -15.00
CA VAL A 72 4.67 10.11 -15.91
C VAL A 72 3.25 9.95 -16.46
N THR A 73 3.16 9.25 -17.58
CA THR A 73 1.88 9.00 -18.27
C THR A 73 1.21 7.69 -17.85
N MET A 74 1.97 6.71 -17.37
CA MET A 74 1.48 5.42 -16.87
C MET A 74 2.51 4.81 -15.92
N VAL A 75 2.10 3.79 -15.17
CA VAL A 75 2.90 3.13 -14.14
C VAL A 75 2.83 1.61 -14.34
N CYS A 76 3.98 0.94 -14.35
CA CYS A 76 4.08 -0.52 -14.28
C CYS A 76 4.77 -0.92 -12.96
N HIS A 77 4.15 -1.82 -12.19
CA HIS A 77 4.71 -2.25 -10.91
C HIS A 77 4.26 -3.65 -10.49
N HIS A 78 4.82 -4.15 -9.39
CA HIS A 78 4.52 -5.49 -8.87
C HIS A 78 3.11 -5.66 -8.31
N GLY A 79 2.42 -4.58 -7.91
CA GLY A 79 1.06 -4.64 -7.39
C GLY A 79 0.93 -4.35 -5.90
N GLY A 80 1.98 -3.84 -5.24
CA GLY A 80 1.90 -3.49 -3.82
C GLY A 80 0.89 -2.36 -3.57
N ALA A 81 0.03 -2.52 -2.57
CA ALA A 81 -1.10 -1.65 -2.26
C ALA A 81 -0.76 -0.14 -2.28
N GLY A 82 0.36 0.25 -1.66
CA GLY A 82 0.79 1.64 -1.61
C GLY A 82 1.18 2.22 -2.99
N THR A 83 1.83 1.42 -3.85
CA THR A 83 2.21 1.88 -5.20
C THR A 83 0.99 1.93 -6.11
N THR A 84 0.11 0.93 -6.03
CA THR A 84 -1.18 0.90 -6.73
C THR A 84 -2.01 2.12 -6.37
N SER A 85 -2.20 2.37 -5.07
CA SER A 85 -2.94 3.54 -4.56
C SER A 85 -2.32 4.85 -5.03
N THR A 86 -0.99 4.99 -4.98
CA THR A 86 -0.31 6.22 -5.43
C THR A 86 -0.47 6.44 -6.93
N GLY A 87 -0.32 5.40 -7.76
CA GLY A 87 -0.51 5.48 -9.22
C GLY A 87 -1.93 5.91 -9.59
N LEU A 88 -2.92 5.22 -9.03
CA LEU A 88 -4.34 5.52 -9.26
C LEU A 88 -4.74 6.88 -8.71
N ARG A 89 -4.25 7.28 -7.53
CA ARG A 89 -4.52 8.61 -6.97
C ARG A 89 -3.97 9.72 -7.85
N HIS A 90 -2.87 9.50 -8.56
CA HIS A 90 -2.36 10.45 -9.56
C HIS A 90 -3.04 10.31 -10.92
N GLY A 91 -4.00 9.39 -11.09
CA GLY A 91 -4.73 9.17 -12.33
C GLY A 91 -3.87 8.55 -13.43
N ARG A 92 -2.92 7.70 -13.05
CA ARG A 92 -2.03 7.03 -14.00
C ARG A 92 -2.61 5.66 -14.39
N PRO A 93 -2.85 5.38 -15.68
CA PRO A 93 -3.07 4.03 -16.15
C PRO A 93 -1.99 3.09 -15.59
N THR A 94 -2.42 1.93 -15.09
CA THR A 94 -1.56 1.05 -14.29
C THR A 94 -1.46 -0.35 -14.92
N ILE A 95 -0.24 -0.88 -15.00
CA ILE A 95 0.05 -2.27 -15.41
C ILE A 95 0.61 -2.99 -14.18
N VAL A 96 0.02 -4.14 -13.83
CA VAL A 96 0.45 -4.91 -12.67
C VAL A 96 1.11 -6.21 -13.11
N VAL A 97 2.31 -6.48 -12.61
CA VAL A 97 3.05 -7.73 -12.81
C VAL A 97 3.18 -8.43 -11.46
N PRO A 98 2.21 -9.26 -11.04
CA PRO A 98 2.21 -9.83 -9.70
C PRO A 98 3.24 -10.95 -9.52
N PHE A 99 3.84 -10.97 -8.33
CA PHE A 99 4.79 -11.97 -7.84
C PHE A 99 4.18 -12.84 -6.74
N PHE A 100 3.54 -12.24 -5.72
CA PHE A 100 2.92 -12.96 -4.60
C PHE A 100 1.96 -12.08 -3.77
N GLY A 101 1.30 -12.67 -2.78
CA GLY A 101 0.50 -11.95 -1.78
C GLY A 101 -0.77 -11.34 -2.38
N ASP A 102 -1.04 -10.08 -2.03
CA ASP A 102 -2.21 -9.32 -2.47
C ASP A 102 -2.06 -8.73 -3.89
N GLN A 103 -0.90 -8.90 -4.52
CA GLN A 103 -0.58 -8.31 -5.83
C GLN A 103 -1.53 -8.74 -6.97
N PRO A 104 -1.92 -10.03 -7.11
CA PRO A 104 -2.89 -10.44 -8.12
C PRO A 104 -4.26 -9.78 -7.93
N PHE A 105 -4.70 -9.63 -6.68
CA PHE A 105 -5.96 -8.96 -6.34
C PHE A 105 -5.95 -7.49 -6.81
N TRP A 106 -4.85 -6.77 -6.57
CA TRP A 106 -4.72 -5.39 -7.04
C TRP A 106 -4.66 -5.29 -8.56
N GLY A 107 -3.98 -6.22 -9.22
CA GLY A 107 -3.97 -6.30 -10.68
C GLY A 107 -5.36 -6.51 -11.27
N GLU A 108 -6.12 -7.45 -10.72
CA GLU A 108 -7.49 -7.71 -11.14
C GLU A 108 -8.41 -6.50 -10.87
N THR A 109 -8.26 -5.87 -9.70
CA THR A 109 -9.04 -4.67 -9.34
C THR A 109 -8.78 -3.51 -10.32
N VAL A 110 -7.53 -3.27 -10.69
CA VAL A 110 -7.13 -2.25 -11.67
C VAL A 110 -7.81 -2.50 -13.02
N PHE A 111 -7.80 -3.76 -13.49
CA PHE A 111 -8.43 -4.14 -14.74
C PHE A 111 -9.96 -4.02 -14.70
N GLN A 112 -10.61 -4.57 -13.67
CA GLN A 112 -12.07 -4.53 -13.50
C GLN A 112 -12.62 -3.10 -13.40
N LYS A 113 -11.84 -2.17 -12.84
CA LYS A 113 -12.19 -0.75 -12.79
C LYS A 113 -11.90 0.00 -14.10
N GLY A 114 -11.31 -0.66 -15.10
CA GLY A 114 -11.00 -0.08 -16.41
C GLY A 114 -9.91 1.00 -16.37
N VAL A 115 -9.04 0.96 -15.36
CA VAL A 115 -7.97 1.96 -15.13
C VAL A 115 -6.57 1.41 -15.44
N GLY A 116 -6.51 0.25 -16.10
CA GLY A 116 -5.26 -0.42 -16.43
C GLY A 116 -5.47 -1.72 -17.19
N ALA A 117 -4.36 -2.29 -17.66
CA ALA A 117 -4.37 -3.55 -18.39
C ALA A 117 -4.63 -4.75 -17.46
N PHE A 118 -5.04 -5.88 -18.04
CA PHE A 118 -5.11 -7.16 -17.33
C PHE A 118 -3.74 -7.50 -16.72
N PRO A 119 -3.67 -8.00 -15.48
CA PRO A 119 -2.39 -8.29 -14.83
C PRO A 119 -1.57 -9.30 -15.64
N ILE A 120 -0.26 -9.06 -15.75
CA ILE A 120 0.65 -9.93 -16.48
C ILE A 120 1.36 -10.85 -15.47
N PRO A 121 1.06 -12.16 -15.42
CA PRO A 121 1.79 -13.08 -14.55
C PRO A 121 3.29 -12.95 -14.77
N GLN A 122 4.11 -12.93 -13.71
CA GLN A 122 5.55 -12.68 -13.87
C GLN A 122 6.27 -13.66 -14.83
N LYS A 123 5.76 -14.90 -14.97
CA LYS A 123 6.28 -15.91 -15.90
C LYS A 123 5.94 -15.64 -17.36
N GLU A 124 4.97 -14.78 -17.60
CA GLU A 124 4.48 -14.35 -18.92
C GLU A 124 4.88 -12.91 -19.23
N PHE A 125 5.68 -12.28 -18.36
CA PHE A 125 6.19 -10.93 -18.57
C PHE A 125 7.22 -10.92 -19.72
N LYS A 126 6.70 -10.86 -20.94
CA LYS A 126 7.43 -10.93 -22.22
C LYS A 126 7.20 -9.66 -23.03
N PRO A 127 8.11 -9.29 -23.96
CA PRO A 127 8.02 -8.04 -24.71
C PRO A 127 6.69 -7.85 -25.44
N GLU A 128 6.16 -8.90 -26.04
CA GLU A 128 4.92 -8.89 -26.84
C GLU A 128 3.69 -8.62 -25.96
N LEU A 129 3.63 -9.24 -24.79
CA LEU A 129 2.51 -9.05 -23.87
C LEU A 129 2.60 -7.69 -23.18
N PHE A 130 3.81 -7.27 -22.81
CA PHE A 130 4.04 -5.96 -22.21
C PHE A 130 3.73 -4.82 -23.20
N GLU A 131 4.12 -4.96 -24.47
CA GLU A 131 3.73 -4.02 -25.53
C GLU A 131 2.21 -3.88 -25.63
N LYS A 132 1.47 -4.99 -25.69
CA LYS A 132 0.00 -4.98 -25.77
C LYS A 132 -0.62 -4.28 -24.56
N ALA A 133 -0.12 -4.54 -23.35
CA ALA A 133 -0.58 -3.88 -22.13
C ALA A 133 -0.31 -2.37 -22.14
N ILE A 134 0.86 -1.95 -22.63
CA ILE A 134 1.21 -0.52 -22.77
C ILE A 134 0.28 0.16 -23.77
N ARG A 135 0.08 -0.43 -24.96
CA ARG A 135 -0.82 0.14 -25.98
C ARG A 135 -2.26 0.24 -25.49
N TYR A 136 -2.73 -0.76 -24.73
CA TYR A 136 -4.03 -0.69 -24.05
C TYR A 136 -4.11 0.50 -23.09
N CYS A 137 -3.10 0.66 -22.21
CA CYS A 137 -3.03 1.80 -21.30
C CYS A 137 -2.81 3.17 -21.97
N MET A 138 -2.38 3.20 -23.23
CA MET A 138 -2.27 4.43 -24.03
C MET A 138 -3.61 4.88 -24.63
N ALA A 139 -4.62 4.01 -24.70
CA ALA A 139 -5.93 4.34 -25.22
C ALA A 139 -6.58 5.47 -24.40
N GLU A 140 -7.20 6.42 -25.10
CA GLU A 140 -7.73 7.63 -24.48
C GLU A 140 -8.81 7.33 -23.44
N GLU A 141 -9.66 6.33 -23.70
CA GLU A 141 -10.68 5.86 -22.76
C GLU A 141 -10.07 5.43 -21.41
N ILE A 142 -8.94 4.72 -21.43
CA ILE A 142 -8.29 4.23 -20.22
C ILE A 142 -7.65 5.38 -19.44
N LYS A 143 -7.08 6.36 -20.12
CA LYS A 143 -6.55 7.58 -19.50
C LYS A 143 -7.65 8.38 -18.81
N ILE A 144 -8.79 8.58 -19.48
CA ILE A 144 -9.95 9.30 -18.93
C ILE A 144 -10.47 8.59 -17.67
N LYS A 145 -10.64 7.27 -17.71
CA LYS A 145 -11.07 6.48 -16.55
C LYS A 145 -10.06 6.56 -15.39
N ALA A 146 -8.77 6.46 -15.69
CA ALA A 146 -7.72 6.58 -14.69
C ALA A 146 -7.73 7.98 -14.04
N ASP A 147 -7.88 9.05 -14.81
CA ASP A 147 -7.96 10.42 -14.27
C ASP A 147 -9.19 10.64 -13.40
N ALA A 148 -10.35 10.13 -13.83
CA ALA A 148 -11.58 10.14 -13.03
C ALA A 148 -11.42 9.40 -11.70
N MET A 149 -10.78 8.21 -11.71
CA MET A 149 -10.42 7.46 -10.50
C MET A 149 -9.48 8.28 -9.60
N GLY A 150 -8.49 8.95 -10.18
CA GLY A 150 -7.59 9.82 -9.43
C GLY A 150 -8.31 10.98 -8.75
N THR A 151 -9.30 11.56 -9.41
CA THR A 151 -10.17 12.61 -8.84
C THR A 151 -10.99 12.06 -7.67
N LEU A 152 -11.61 10.88 -7.84
CA LEU A 152 -12.36 10.21 -6.79
C LEU A 152 -11.48 9.96 -5.55
N LEU A 153 -10.33 9.29 -5.72
CA LEU A 153 -9.42 8.95 -4.63
C LEU A 153 -8.83 10.17 -3.91
N LYS A 154 -8.68 11.31 -4.59
CA LYS A 154 -8.25 12.57 -3.95
C LYS A 154 -9.37 13.19 -3.10
N SER A 155 -10.62 12.97 -3.47
CA SER A 155 -11.80 13.50 -2.76
C SER A 155 -12.17 12.69 -1.52
N GLU A 156 -11.68 11.45 -1.40
CA GLU A 156 -11.94 10.59 -0.26
C GLU A 156 -11.35 11.14 1.05
N LYS A 157 -12.11 10.96 2.14
CA LYS A 157 -11.67 11.29 3.51
C LYS A 157 -11.22 10.05 4.27
N SER A 158 -10.66 9.05 3.56
CA SER A 158 -10.33 7.73 4.11
C SER A 158 -9.36 7.79 5.29
N GLN A 159 -8.33 8.63 5.20
CA GLN A 159 -7.38 8.85 6.29
C GLN A 159 -8.08 9.38 7.55
N LYS A 160 -8.95 10.39 7.40
CA LYS A 160 -9.73 10.93 8.51
C LYS A 160 -10.67 9.88 9.08
N GLN A 161 -11.37 9.12 8.24
CA GLN A 161 -12.27 8.05 8.69
C GLN A 161 -11.53 6.95 9.43
N ALA A 162 -10.31 6.59 9.00
CA ALA A 162 -9.47 5.62 9.70
C ALA A 162 -9.04 6.13 11.08
N VAL A 163 -8.63 7.40 11.18
CA VAL A 163 -8.27 8.05 12.45
C VAL A 163 -9.49 8.18 13.36
N ASP A 164 -10.64 8.61 12.84
CA ASP A 164 -11.88 8.72 13.58
C ASP A 164 -12.34 7.33 14.08
N ALA A 165 -12.22 6.29 13.26
CA ALA A 165 -12.50 4.91 13.65
C ALA A 165 -11.54 4.44 14.75
N PHE A 166 -10.24 4.67 14.59
CA PHE A 166 -9.25 4.34 15.61
C PHE A 166 -9.60 4.99 16.95
N HIS A 167 -9.85 6.31 16.98
CA HIS A 167 -10.23 7.01 18.20
C HIS A 167 -11.57 6.57 18.78
N LYS A 168 -12.55 6.25 17.94
CA LYS A 168 -13.85 5.72 18.37
C LYS A 168 -13.72 4.39 19.11
N TYR A 169 -12.76 3.54 18.71
CA TYR A 169 -12.56 2.23 19.31
C TYR A 169 -11.41 2.16 20.31
N LEU A 170 -10.74 3.29 20.60
CA LEU A 170 -9.83 3.35 21.73
C LEU A 170 -10.63 3.13 23.02
N PRO A 171 -10.22 2.19 23.88
CA PRO A 171 -10.87 2.00 25.16
C PRO A 171 -10.46 3.16 26.07
N LEU A 172 -11.22 4.26 26.05
CA LEU A 172 -10.96 5.43 26.91
C LEU A 172 -11.95 5.47 28.08
N ASP A 173 -11.49 5.91 29.25
CA ASP A 173 -12.37 6.21 30.38
C ASP A 173 -13.08 7.55 30.16
N SER A 174 -13.97 7.91 31.08
CA SER A 174 -14.71 9.19 31.06
C SER A 174 -13.81 10.44 31.14
N LYS A 175 -12.51 10.28 31.44
CA LYS A 175 -11.51 11.34 31.47
C LYS A 175 -10.59 11.31 30.24
N GLY A 176 -10.87 10.45 29.25
CA GLY A 176 -10.11 10.34 28.01
C GLY A 176 -8.80 9.56 28.13
N ARG A 177 -8.61 8.78 29.21
CA ARG A 177 -7.39 7.98 29.45
C ARG A 177 -7.58 6.56 28.95
N LEU A 178 -6.55 5.95 28.38
CA LEU A 178 -6.60 4.55 27.95
C LEU A 178 -6.88 3.62 29.12
N VAL A 179 -7.86 2.73 28.94
CA VAL A 179 -8.31 1.74 29.91
C VAL A 179 -7.97 0.36 29.36
N ARG A 180 -7.39 -0.49 30.21
CA ARG A 180 -7.25 -1.92 29.90
C ARG A 180 -8.62 -2.52 29.57
N GLN A 181 -8.74 -3.15 28.40
CA GLN A 181 -9.87 -4.04 28.13
C GLN A 181 -9.65 -5.38 28.85
N CYS A 182 -10.69 -5.89 29.50
CA CYS A 182 -10.74 -7.25 30.01
C CYS A 182 -11.21 -8.18 28.89
N TYR A 183 -10.53 -9.30 28.67
CA TYR A 183 -10.97 -10.35 27.74
C TYR A 183 -11.15 -11.68 28.46
N GLN A 184 -12.03 -12.54 27.95
CA GLN A 184 -12.19 -13.90 28.41
C GLN A 184 -11.26 -14.79 27.59
N TYR A 185 -10.27 -15.39 28.24
CA TYR A 185 -9.37 -16.36 27.61
C TYR A 185 -10.05 -17.74 27.61
N GLU A 186 -10.48 -18.22 26.44
CA GLU A 186 -11.06 -19.56 26.28
C GLU A 186 -10.00 -20.49 25.68
N SER A 187 -9.34 -21.28 26.53
CA SER A 187 -8.18 -22.11 26.18
C SER A 187 -8.48 -23.20 25.15
N SER A 188 -9.76 -23.52 24.92
CA SER A 188 -10.23 -24.52 23.98
C SER A 188 -10.40 -24.03 22.54
N LEU A 189 -10.27 -22.72 22.25
CA LEU A 189 -10.44 -22.17 20.89
C LEU A 189 -9.11 -22.02 20.11
N PRO A 190 -9.12 -22.14 18.76
CA PRO A 190 -7.93 -21.87 17.93
C PRO A 190 -7.42 -20.44 18.09
N VAL A 191 -6.09 -20.23 18.01
CA VAL A 191 -5.40 -18.97 18.38
C VAL A 191 -6.03 -17.70 17.77
N HIS A 192 -6.50 -17.75 16.53
CA HIS A 192 -7.11 -16.63 15.80
C HIS A 192 -8.55 -16.31 16.20
N ASN A 193 -9.19 -17.12 17.04
CA ASN A 193 -10.56 -16.94 17.56
C ASN A 193 -10.60 -16.82 19.10
N LYS A 194 -9.45 -16.68 19.78
CA LYS A 194 -9.37 -16.64 21.25
C LYS A 194 -9.85 -15.32 21.89
N LEU A 195 -10.13 -14.28 21.09
CA LEU A 195 -10.63 -12.99 21.56
C LEU A 195 -12.13 -12.87 21.28
N LYS A 196 -12.97 -13.14 22.29
CA LYS A 196 -14.39 -12.73 22.25
C LYS A 196 -14.46 -11.23 22.50
N ASN A 197 -14.72 -10.45 21.46
CA ASN A 197 -15.07 -9.03 21.59
C ASN A 197 -16.51 -8.92 22.15
N PRO A 198 -16.73 -8.33 23.33
CA PRO A 198 -18.06 -8.25 23.95
C PRO A 198 -19.02 -7.30 23.21
N PHE A 199 -18.58 -6.59 22.17
CA PHE A 199 -19.40 -5.63 21.41
C PHE A 199 -19.98 -6.15 20.10
N THR A 200 -19.85 -7.44 19.79
CA THR A 200 -20.49 -8.06 18.62
C THR A 200 -21.69 -8.93 19.03
N ASP A 201 -22.90 -8.38 18.92
CA ASP A 201 -24.12 -9.20 18.81
C ASP A 201 -24.21 -9.75 17.37
N ARG A 202 -24.08 -11.08 17.23
CA ARG A 202 -24.11 -11.77 15.95
C ARG A 202 -25.52 -12.01 15.40
N SER A 203 -26.58 -11.71 16.16
CA SER A 203 -27.96 -11.97 15.73
C SER A 203 -28.58 -10.85 14.89
N THR A 204 -28.05 -9.62 14.98
CA THR A 204 -28.67 -8.42 14.38
C THR A 204 -27.77 -7.60 13.43
N GLY A 205 -26.45 -7.83 13.42
CA GLY A 205 -25.52 -7.19 12.48
C GLY A 205 -25.40 -5.66 12.59
N ARG A 206 -25.96 -5.02 13.62
CA ARG A 206 -25.83 -3.57 13.87
C ARG A 206 -25.17 -3.30 15.22
N LEU A 207 -24.26 -2.32 15.23
CA LEU A 207 -23.67 -1.75 16.43
C LEU A 207 -24.68 -0.85 17.14
N SER A 208 -25.19 -1.27 18.30
CA SER A 208 -25.87 -0.37 19.24
C SER A 208 -24.84 0.26 20.20
N LEU A 209 -24.93 1.57 20.43
CA LEU A 209 -24.06 2.29 21.37
C LEU A 209 -24.53 2.07 22.80
N PRO A 210 -23.64 1.83 23.78
CA PRO A 210 -24.01 1.81 25.19
C PRO A 210 -23.98 3.23 25.82
N PRO A 211 -24.73 3.45 26.92
CA PRO A 211 -24.68 4.71 27.70
C PRO A 211 -23.32 4.88 28.40
N PRO A 212 -22.97 6.09 28.90
CA PRO A 212 -21.66 6.33 29.49
C PRO A 212 -21.45 5.49 30.76
N LEU A 213 -20.26 4.90 30.91
CA LEU A 213 -19.96 3.95 31.98
C LEU A 213 -19.45 4.64 33.27
N PRO A 214 -19.83 4.14 34.46
CA PRO A 214 -19.16 4.44 35.71
C PRO A 214 -17.78 3.75 35.77
N SER A 215 -16.94 4.12 36.74
CA SER A 215 -15.59 3.55 36.96
C SER A 215 -15.56 2.03 36.82
N PRO A 216 -14.52 1.44 36.20
CA PRO A 216 -14.52 0.03 35.84
C PRO A 216 -14.62 -0.82 37.13
N PRO A 217 -15.61 -1.73 37.21
CA PRO A 217 -15.66 -2.69 38.30
C PRO A 217 -14.45 -3.64 38.22
N PRO A 218 -14.08 -4.30 39.33
CA PRO A 218 -13.11 -5.39 39.29
C PRO A 218 -13.53 -6.44 38.25
N PRO A 219 -12.58 -7.13 37.59
CA PRO A 219 -12.91 -8.08 36.55
C PRO A 219 -13.85 -9.17 37.10
N PRO A 220 -14.87 -9.61 36.34
CA PRO A 220 -15.75 -10.69 36.76
C PRO A 220 -14.96 -11.96 37.07
N LYS A 221 -15.49 -12.80 37.98
CA LYS A 221 -14.86 -14.06 38.40
C LYS A 221 -14.52 -14.91 37.15
N GLY A 222 -13.23 -15.18 36.93
CA GLY A 222 -12.72 -15.94 35.77
C GLY A 222 -12.17 -15.11 34.60
N TRP A 223 -12.19 -13.77 34.69
CA TRP A 223 -11.56 -12.87 33.71
C TRP A 223 -10.22 -12.37 34.24
N VAL A 224 -9.21 -12.29 33.37
CA VAL A 224 -7.88 -11.78 33.70
C VAL A 224 -7.58 -10.54 32.87
N TYR A 225 -6.88 -9.58 33.47
CA TYR A 225 -6.25 -8.54 32.68
C TYR A 225 -5.07 -9.14 31.91
N ASP A 226 -4.85 -8.66 30.68
CA ASP A 226 -3.67 -9.01 29.90
C ASP A 226 -2.41 -8.70 30.74
N LYS A 227 -1.53 -9.69 30.90
CA LYS A 227 -0.34 -9.57 31.75
C LYS A 227 0.85 -8.95 31.00
N GLU A 228 0.82 -8.88 29.67
CA GLU A 228 1.99 -8.49 28.86
C GLU A 228 2.03 -7.01 28.46
N TRP A 229 1.03 -6.23 28.83
CA TRP A 229 1.07 -4.78 28.66
C TRP A 229 0.97 -4.09 30.02
N GLU A 230 2.08 -4.06 30.75
CA GLU A 230 2.25 -3.02 31.76
C GLU A 230 2.11 -1.65 31.10
N VAL A 231 1.67 -0.66 31.87
CA VAL A 231 1.72 0.73 31.41
C VAL A 231 3.14 0.97 30.95
N ASP A 232 3.34 1.29 29.67
CA ASP A 232 4.66 1.65 29.16
C ASP A 232 5.02 3.01 29.75
N THR A 233 5.50 2.94 31.00
CA THR A 233 5.99 4.05 31.78
C THR A 233 7.23 4.63 31.11
N GLU A 234 7.97 3.85 30.32
CA GLU A 234 9.07 4.33 29.48
C GLU A 234 8.55 5.23 28.35
N TRP A 235 7.41 4.91 27.73
CA TRP A 235 6.79 5.76 26.71
C TRP A 235 6.23 7.06 27.27
N GLU A 236 5.57 7.03 28.43
CA GLU A 236 5.11 8.24 29.13
C GLU A 236 6.32 9.10 29.60
N GLU A 237 7.39 8.50 30.11
CA GLU A 237 8.64 9.20 30.43
C GLU A 237 9.33 9.77 29.18
N PHE A 238 9.35 9.02 28.08
CA PHE A 238 9.94 9.45 26.81
C PHE A 238 9.19 10.64 26.22
N VAL A 239 7.85 10.58 26.18
CA VAL A 239 6.99 11.69 25.75
C VAL A 239 7.14 12.88 26.69
N GLY A 240 7.27 12.64 28.00
CA GLY A 240 7.56 13.65 29.02
C GLY A 240 8.91 14.36 28.78
N LYS A 241 9.98 13.60 28.56
CA LYS A 241 11.32 14.11 28.20
C LYS A 241 11.27 14.92 26.91
N LYS A 242 10.59 14.43 25.87
CA LYS A 242 10.46 15.15 24.58
C LYS A 242 9.65 16.44 24.69
N LYS A 243 8.63 16.49 25.55
CA LYS A 243 7.89 17.73 25.87
C LYS A 243 8.74 18.72 26.66
N ALA A 244 9.54 18.25 27.63
CA ALA A 244 10.45 19.09 28.40
C ALA A 244 11.63 19.63 27.56
N GLU A 245 12.15 18.85 26.62
CA GLU A 245 13.16 19.28 25.64
C GLU A 245 12.61 20.36 24.70
N ARG A 246 11.34 20.24 24.28
CA ARG A 246 10.65 21.28 23.48
C ARG A 246 10.32 22.55 24.27
N GLY A 247 10.06 22.44 25.58
CA GLY A 247 9.77 23.59 26.44
C GLY A 247 10.99 24.42 26.86
N LYS A 248 12.21 23.90 26.68
CA LYS A 248 13.47 24.60 26.97
C LYS A 248 14.12 25.28 25.76
N GLY A 249 13.56 25.10 24.57
CA GLY A 249 14.00 25.75 23.32
C GLY A 249 13.24 27.04 23.00
N GLY A 250 12.96 27.85 24.03
CA GLY A 250 12.44 29.21 23.84
C GLY A 250 13.59 30.21 23.79
N VAL A 251 14.22 30.36 22.62
CA VAL A 251 14.60 31.61 21.92
C VAL A 251 14.76 31.25 20.45
#